data_AF-A0A9D6NAI3-F1
#
_entry.id   AF-A0A9D6NAI3-F1
#
_cell.length_a   1.000
_cell.length_b   1.000
_cell.length_c   1.000
_cell.angle_alpha   90.00
_cell.angle_beta   90.00
_cell.angle_gamma   90.00
#
_symmetry.space_group_name_H-M   'P 1'
#
loop_
_entity.id
_entity.type
_entity.pdbx_description
1 polymer ?
#
loop_
_entity_poly.entity_id
_entity_poly.type
_entity_poly.pdbx_seq_one_letter_code
_entity_poly.pdbx_strand_id
1 'polypeptide(L)'
;MLPRQRGYTLLETIIGLFLLTMGALLVSRLFHASLQRSRWSDQEHISRVVAERKLAEIRAWAAGGGFMSEADLSTYDGQRENDPDHPDYQVTVSARLSPVTSPCSGLENFAASRELARSCAIVELTVSWSSGELRLVSLVGQSERVLETVEVRGEIPDPVSPTTSFELDAVALDSDGQEIEDVAFAWWVEAIDGNATIQPLGDTSSARVTNQTQWPDGTTYINDGTCRIGARARYAGKEVTGYSGTVNLAP
;
A
#
# COMPACT_ATOMS: atom_id res chain seq x y z
N MET A 1 -48.69 66.42 -50.12
CA MET A 1 -48.09 65.06 -50.02
C MET A 1 -46.63 65.18 -50.43
N LEU A 2 -45.71 65.21 -49.47
CA LEU A 2 -44.27 65.27 -49.74
C LEU A 2 -43.73 63.83 -49.88
N PRO A 3 -42.89 63.53 -50.88
CA PRO A 3 -42.27 62.22 -51.00
C PRO A 3 -41.24 62.04 -49.89
N ARG A 4 -41.48 61.06 -49.03
CA ARG A 4 -40.60 60.64 -47.93
C ARG A 4 -39.33 60.03 -48.53
N GLN A 5 -38.24 60.79 -48.57
CA GLN A 5 -36.94 60.31 -49.05
C GLN A 5 -36.48 59.11 -48.21
N ARG A 6 -36.42 57.93 -48.83
CA ARG A 6 -35.84 56.70 -48.28
C ARG A 6 -34.31 56.76 -48.42
N GLY A 7 -33.65 57.49 -47.53
CA GLY A 7 -32.19 57.61 -47.46
C GLY A 7 -31.54 56.63 -46.47
N TYR A 8 -32.10 55.43 -46.27
CA TYR A 8 -31.62 54.47 -45.26
C TYR A 8 -30.64 53.40 -45.80
N THR A 9 -30.27 53.39 -47.09
CA THR A 9 -29.74 52.17 -47.72
C THR A 9 -28.22 51.96 -47.67
N LEU A 10 -27.40 52.99 -47.45
CA LEU A 10 -25.93 52.88 -47.50
C LEU A 10 -25.28 52.79 -46.11
N LEU A 11 -25.75 53.60 -45.16
CA LEU A 11 -25.25 53.54 -43.77
C LEU A 11 -25.64 52.20 -43.11
N GLU A 12 -26.87 51.75 -43.32
CA GLU A 12 -27.38 50.48 -42.79
C GLU A 12 -26.63 49.28 -43.36
N THR A 13 -26.25 49.31 -44.64
CA THR A 13 -25.43 48.25 -45.26
C THR A 13 -23.99 48.28 -44.75
N ILE A 14 -23.39 49.44 -44.51
CA ILE A 14 -22.06 49.55 -43.88
C ILE A 14 -22.10 48.98 -42.45
N ILE A 15 -23.10 49.37 -41.64
CA ILE A 15 -23.26 48.87 -40.28
C ILE A 15 -23.53 47.36 -40.29
N GLY A 16 -24.39 46.88 -41.21
CA GLY A 16 -24.67 45.46 -41.40
C GLY A 16 -23.41 44.67 -41.76
N LEU A 17 -22.57 45.17 -42.67
CA LEU A 17 -21.30 44.55 -43.04
C LEU A 17 -20.32 44.51 -41.85
N PHE A 18 -20.26 45.59 -41.05
CA PHE A 18 -19.42 45.64 -39.86
C PHE A 18 -19.88 44.64 -38.79
N LEU A 19 -21.18 44.54 -38.53
CA LEU A 19 -21.73 43.56 -37.59
C LEU A 19 -21.51 42.12 -38.07
N LEU A 20 -21.67 41.87 -39.36
CA LEU A 20 -21.49 40.54 -39.95
C LEU A 20 -20.01 40.12 -39.89
N THR A 21 -19.08 41.02 -40.21
CA THR A 21 -17.63 40.76 -40.10
C THR A 21 -17.21 40.58 -38.64
N MET A 22 -17.69 41.40 -37.70
CA MET A 22 -17.43 41.23 -36.27
C MET A 22 -17.97 39.88 -35.75
N GLY A 23 -19.20 39.52 -36.13
CA GLY A 23 -19.80 38.23 -35.79
C GLY A 23 -18.99 37.06 -36.33
N ALA A 24 -18.57 37.10 -37.59
CA ALA A 24 -17.74 36.07 -38.20
C ALA A 24 -16.38 35.91 -37.48
N LEU A 25 -15.74 37.02 -37.10
CA LEU A 25 -14.47 36.99 -36.35
C LEU A 25 -14.63 36.39 -34.95
N LEU A 26 -15.72 36.72 -34.25
CA LEU A 26 -16.02 36.15 -32.93
C LEU A 26 -16.26 34.64 -33.01
N VAL A 27 -17.06 34.18 -33.97
CA VAL A 27 -17.32 32.75 -34.18
C VAL A 27 -16.02 32.01 -34.51
N SER A 28 -15.17 32.57 -35.38
CA SER A 28 -13.87 31.97 -35.71
C SER A 28 -12.96 31.84 -34.49
N ARG A 29 -12.88 32.86 -33.63
CA ARG A 29 -12.10 32.80 -32.38
C ARG A 29 -12.64 31.77 -31.40
N LEU A 30 -13.96 31.73 -31.20
CA LEU A 30 -14.60 30.75 -30.33
C LEU A 30 -14.38 29.32 -30.85
N PHE A 31 -14.47 29.11 -32.17
CA PHE A 31 -14.19 27.83 -32.79
C PHE A 31 -12.74 27.39 -32.55
N HIS A 32 -11.77 28.29 -32.74
CA HIS A 32 -10.36 27.97 -32.48
C HIS A 32 -10.09 27.65 -31.00
N ALA A 33 -10.66 28.43 -30.08
CA ALA A 33 -10.55 28.17 -28.65
C ALA A 33 -11.21 26.84 -28.24
N SER A 34 -12.36 26.51 -28.84
CA SER A 34 -13.05 25.23 -28.62
C SER A 34 -12.20 24.06 -29.10
N LEU A 35 -11.59 24.16 -30.29
CA LEU A 35 -10.70 23.12 -30.82
C LEU A 35 -9.45 22.93 -29.96
N GLN A 36 -8.85 24.00 -29.45
CA GLN A 36 -7.70 23.91 -28.54
C GLN A 36 -8.07 23.21 -27.23
N ARG A 37 -9.21 23.56 -26.64
CA ARG A 37 -9.69 22.91 -25.41
C ARG A 37 -10.04 21.44 -25.64
N SER A 38 -10.66 21.10 -26.77
CA SER A 38 -10.93 19.71 -27.13
C SER A 38 -9.63 18.91 -27.18
N ARG A 39 -8.61 19.42 -27.91
CA ARG A 39 -7.31 18.76 -28.00
C ARG A 39 -6.64 18.58 -26.64
N TRP A 40 -6.69 19.60 -25.78
CA TRP A 40 -6.16 19.50 -24.42
C TRP A 40 -6.87 18.41 -23.61
N SER A 41 -8.21 18.41 -23.65
CA SER A 41 -9.01 17.41 -22.96
C SER A 41 -8.75 15.99 -23.50
N ASP A 42 -8.60 15.84 -24.80
CA ASP A 42 -8.28 14.55 -25.44
C ASP A 42 -6.88 14.08 -25.00
N GLN A 43 -5.91 14.99 -24.95
CA GLN A 43 -4.55 14.66 -24.50
C GLN A 43 -4.51 14.22 -23.03
N GLU A 44 -5.26 14.89 -22.16
CA GLU A 44 -5.38 14.55 -20.75
C GLU A 44 -6.13 13.24 -20.53
N HIS A 45 -7.14 12.96 -21.36
CA HIS A 45 -7.86 11.70 -21.30
C HIS A 45 -6.95 10.52 -21.70
N ILE A 46 -6.21 10.65 -22.80
CA ILE A 46 -5.25 9.63 -23.26
C ILE A 46 -4.17 9.39 -22.20
N SER A 47 -3.60 10.45 -21.61
CA SER A 47 -2.55 10.27 -20.60
C SER A 47 -3.05 9.54 -19.35
N ARG A 48 -4.31 9.74 -18.95
CA ARG A 48 -4.94 8.96 -17.87
C ARG A 48 -5.07 7.48 -18.23
N VAL A 49 -5.56 7.18 -19.43
CA VAL A 49 -5.70 5.78 -19.89
C VAL A 49 -4.34 5.08 -19.92
N VAL A 50 -3.30 5.76 -20.42
CA VAL A 50 -1.92 5.25 -20.43
C VAL A 50 -1.41 4.99 -19.00
N ALA A 51 -1.60 5.95 -18.09
CA ALA A 51 -1.18 5.81 -16.69
C ALA A 51 -1.91 4.65 -15.99
N GLU A 52 -3.24 4.56 -16.14
CA GLU A 52 -4.05 3.50 -15.55
C GLU A 52 -3.69 2.12 -16.09
N ARG A 53 -3.42 2.03 -17.40
CA ARG A 53 -2.96 0.78 -18.02
C ARG A 53 -1.62 0.34 -17.44
N LYS A 54 -0.63 1.24 -17.36
CA LYS A 54 0.69 0.88 -16.80
C LYS A 54 0.57 0.50 -15.32
N LEU A 55 -0.28 1.19 -14.57
CA LEU A 55 -0.56 0.84 -13.18
C LEU A 55 -1.20 -0.55 -13.06
N ALA A 56 -2.14 -0.88 -13.94
CA ALA A 56 -2.76 -2.20 -13.97
C ALA A 56 -1.75 -3.31 -14.32
N GLU A 57 -0.81 -3.05 -15.22
CA GLU A 57 0.30 -3.95 -15.53
C GLU A 57 1.18 -4.21 -14.30
N ILE A 58 1.61 -3.14 -13.61
CA ILE A 58 2.43 -3.26 -12.39
C ILE A 58 1.68 -4.02 -11.29
N ARG A 59 0.37 -3.77 -11.12
CA ARG A 59 -0.46 -4.52 -10.18
C ARG A 59 -0.59 -5.99 -10.56
N ALA A 60 -0.73 -6.30 -11.84
CA ALA A 60 -0.81 -7.69 -12.31
C ALA A 60 0.52 -8.42 -12.12
N TRP A 61 1.65 -7.76 -12.41
CA TRP A 61 2.99 -8.27 -12.12
C TRP A 61 3.18 -8.52 -10.63
N ALA A 62 2.82 -7.54 -9.78
CA ALA A 62 2.89 -7.70 -8.34
C ALA A 62 1.97 -8.83 -7.86
N ALA A 63 0.73 -8.95 -8.34
CA ALA A 63 -0.14 -10.06 -7.96
C ALA A 63 0.38 -11.43 -8.44
N GLY A 64 1.05 -11.48 -9.60
CA GLY A 64 1.61 -12.70 -10.20
C GLY A 64 2.91 -13.19 -9.57
N GLY A 65 3.35 -12.58 -8.47
CA GLY A 65 4.54 -12.98 -7.74
C GLY A 65 5.77 -12.09 -7.97
N GLY A 66 5.60 -10.98 -8.70
CA GLY A 66 6.71 -10.10 -9.08
C GLY A 66 7.21 -9.21 -7.96
N PHE A 67 6.39 -8.86 -6.97
CA PHE A 67 6.78 -7.98 -5.86
C PHE A 67 6.86 -8.79 -4.57
N MET A 68 8.03 -9.38 -4.31
CA MET A 68 8.31 -10.17 -3.11
C MET A 68 9.24 -9.44 -2.15
N SER A 69 10.09 -8.56 -2.65
CA SER A 69 11.10 -7.85 -1.89
C SER A 69 11.36 -6.46 -2.49
N GLU A 70 12.08 -5.61 -1.77
CA GLU A 70 12.51 -4.30 -2.27
C GLU A 70 13.32 -4.42 -3.57
N ALA A 71 14.16 -5.45 -3.67
CA ALA A 71 15.01 -5.68 -4.85
C ALA A 71 14.18 -5.85 -6.12
N ASP A 72 12.99 -6.45 -6.01
CA ASP A 72 12.14 -6.71 -7.18
C ASP A 72 11.53 -5.43 -7.76
N LEU A 73 11.37 -4.39 -6.93
CA LEU A 73 10.87 -3.08 -7.38
C LEU A 73 11.77 -2.45 -8.44
N SER A 74 13.07 -2.79 -8.46
CA SER A 74 14.02 -2.36 -9.50
C SER A 74 13.61 -2.79 -10.93
N THR A 75 12.72 -3.77 -11.06
CA THR A 75 12.13 -4.17 -12.34
C THR A 75 11.42 -2.99 -13.01
N TYR A 76 10.70 -2.19 -12.23
CA TYR A 76 9.92 -1.06 -12.72
C TYR A 76 10.49 0.30 -12.30
N ASP A 77 11.19 0.40 -11.17
CA ASP A 77 11.74 1.67 -10.71
C ASP A 77 12.75 2.25 -11.70
N GLY A 78 12.58 3.53 -12.02
CA GLY A 78 13.42 4.24 -12.99
C GLY A 78 13.15 3.90 -14.46
N GLN A 79 12.20 3.00 -14.76
CA GLN A 79 11.84 2.70 -16.14
C GLN A 79 11.28 3.92 -16.85
N ARG A 80 11.67 4.07 -18.12
CA ARG A 80 11.16 5.06 -19.05
C ARG A 80 10.88 4.41 -20.38
N GLU A 81 9.62 4.43 -20.79
CA GLU A 81 9.19 3.83 -22.04
C GLU A 81 8.16 4.72 -22.73
N ASN A 82 8.06 4.60 -24.05
CA ASN A 82 6.98 5.22 -24.78
C ASN A 82 5.83 4.23 -24.88
N ASP A 83 4.60 4.75 -24.81
CA ASP A 83 3.42 3.92 -24.93
C ASP A 83 3.33 3.30 -26.35
N PRO A 84 3.14 1.97 -26.49
CA PRO A 84 3.11 1.32 -27.79
C PRO A 84 1.90 1.72 -28.66
N ASP A 85 0.78 2.10 -28.06
CA ASP A 85 -0.42 2.56 -28.78
C ASP A 85 -0.41 4.09 -28.97
N HIS A 86 0.30 4.80 -28.11
CA HIS A 86 0.42 6.25 -28.11
C HIS A 86 1.89 6.71 -28.00
N PRO A 87 2.70 6.58 -29.07
CA PRO A 87 4.16 6.77 -29.00
C PRO A 87 4.61 8.20 -28.64
N ASP A 88 3.72 9.19 -28.74
CA ASP A 88 3.95 10.57 -28.30
C ASP A 88 3.92 10.75 -26.78
N TYR A 89 3.52 9.72 -26.03
CA TYR A 89 3.42 9.70 -24.58
C TYR A 89 4.53 8.83 -24.00
N GLN A 90 5.30 9.42 -23.09
CA GLN A 90 6.35 8.73 -22.36
C GLN A 90 5.92 8.50 -20.92
N VAL A 91 6.04 7.26 -20.46
CA VAL A 91 5.75 6.85 -19.09
C VAL A 91 7.06 6.70 -18.34
N THR A 92 7.18 7.40 -17.21
CA THR A 92 8.26 7.23 -16.24
C THR A 92 7.67 6.62 -14.98
N VAL A 93 8.30 5.55 -14.49
CA VAL A 93 7.88 4.85 -13.28
C VAL A 93 8.89 5.11 -12.17
N SER A 94 8.40 5.43 -10.97
CA SER A 94 9.18 5.37 -9.74
C SER A 94 8.45 4.49 -8.74
N ALA A 95 9.15 3.48 -8.22
CA ALA A 95 8.59 2.54 -7.26
C ALA A 95 9.52 2.46 -6.04
N ARG A 96 8.97 2.66 -4.85
CA ARG A 96 9.74 2.57 -3.60
C ARG A 96 8.89 1.98 -2.48
N LEU A 97 9.52 1.30 -1.55
CA LEU A 97 8.84 0.85 -0.33
C LEU A 97 8.28 2.06 0.44
N SER A 98 7.12 1.85 1.03
CA SER A 98 6.52 2.82 1.92
C SER A 98 5.96 2.11 3.14
N PRO A 99 6.46 2.43 4.34
CA PRO A 99 5.91 1.87 5.55
C PRO A 99 4.47 2.31 5.74
N VAL A 100 3.62 1.38 6.17
CA VAL A 100 2.21 1.61 6.48
C VAL A 100 1.97 1.20 7.92
N THR A 101 1.24 2.00 8.70
CA THR A 101 0.94 1.65 10.08
C THR A 101 -0.33 0.81 10.17
N SER A 102 -0.30 -0.22 11.01
CA SER A 102 -1.45 -1.01 11.43
C SER A 102 -1.60 -0.86 12.95
N PRO A 103 -2.75 -0.49 13.49
CA PRO A 103 -3.98 -0.17 12.78
C PRO A 103 -3.87 1.14 11.97
N CYS A 104 -4.55 1.22 10.84
CA CYS A 104 -4.39 2.34 9.90
C CYS A 104 -5.38 3.48 10.16
N SER A 105 -6.35 3.27 11.05
CA SER A 105 -7.34 4.27 11.43
C SER A 105 -7.42 4.45 12.94
N GLY A 106 -7.78 5.67 13.38
CA GLY A 106 -8.03 5.96 14.79
C GLY A 106 -9.20 5.16 15.39
N LEU A 107 -10.06 4.57 14.56
CA LEU A 107 -11.16 3.70 14.99
C LEU A 107 -10.71 2.28 15.33
N GLU A 108 -9.51 1.88 14.90
CA GLU A 108 -8.93 0.56 15.18
C GLU A 108 -7.86 0.64 16.29
N ASN A 109 -7.66 1.81 16.90
CA ASN A 109 -6.61 2.13 17.86
C ASN A 109 -6.79 1.49 19.25
N PHE A 110 -7.33 0.27 19.31
CA PHE A 110 -7.47 -0.54 20.52
C PHE A 110 -6.18 -1.29 20.88
N ALA A 111 -5.18 -1.28 19.99
CA ALA A 111 -3.90 -1.96 20.15
C ALA A 111 -2.73 -1.01 19.84
N ALA A 112 -1.52 -1.39 20.28
CA ALA A 112 -0.30 -0.66 19.92
C ALA A 112 -0.14 -0.60 18.39
N SER A 113 0.19 0.58 17.89
CA SER A 113 0.49 0.79 16.46
C SER A 113 1.77 0.07 16.09
N ARG A 114 1.72 -0.75 15.04
CA ARG A 114 2.87 -1.41 14.42
C ARG A 114 3.11 -0.89 13.02
N GLU A 115 4.37 -0.89 12.60
CA GLU A 115 4.79 -0.48 11.26
C GLU A 115 4.91 -1.71 10.37
N LEU A 116 4.29 -1.66 9.20
CA LEU A 116 4.40 -2.66 8.13
C LEU A 116 5.34 -2.06 7.09
N ALA A 117 6.63 -2.36 7.22
CA ALA A 117 7.67 -1.66 6.45
C ALA A 117 7.79 -2.15 5.00
N ARG A 118 7.37 -3.39 4.73
CA ARG A 118 7.66 -4.12 3.47
C ARG A 118 6.40 -4.65 2.78
N SER A 119 5.23 -4.46 3.38
CA SER A 119 3.94 -4.89 2.85
C SER A 119 3.48 -4.12 1.59
N CYS A 120 3.94 -2.89 1.40
CA CYS A 120 3.45 -1.99 0.36
C CYS A 120 4.57 -1.16 -0.28
N ALA A 121 4.41 -0.90 -1.59
CA ALA A 121 5.21 0.06 -2.34
C ALA A 121 4.34 1.23 -2.82
N ILE A 122 4.89 2.44 -2.79
CA ILE A 122 4.34 3.59 -3.53
C ILE A 122 4.87 3.50 -4.96
N VAL A 123 3.94 3.44 -5.91
CA VAL A 123 4.22 3.53 -7.34
C VAL A 123 3.73 4.88 -7.84
N GLU A 124 4.67 5.65 -8.35
CA GLU A 124 4.47 6.96 -8.96
C GLU A 124 4.70 6.85 -10.47
N LEU A 125 3.65 7.14 -11.23
CA LEU A 125 3.67 7.14 -12.69
C LEU A 125 3.57 8.58 -13.17
N THR A 126 4.55 8.99 -13.95
CA THR A 126 4.55 10.28 -14.64
C THR A 126 4.45 10.04 -16.13
N VAL A 127 3.32 10.43 -16.72
CA VAL A 127 3.09 10.38 -18.16
C VAL A 127 3.33 11.77 -18.73
N SER A 128 4.37 11.92 -19.54
CA SER A 128 4.72 13.19 -20.20
C SER A 128 4.41 13.14 -21.69
N TRP A 129 4.03 14.29 -22.24
CA TRP A 129 3.82 14.49 -23.67
C TRP A 129 4.28 15.90 -24.07
N SER A 130 4.19 16.23 -25.37
CA SER A 130 4.75 17.47 -25.94
C SER A 130 4.32 18.79 -25.28
N SER A 131 3.17 18.83 -24.60
CA SER A 131 2.59 20.05 -24.03
C SER A 131 2.30 19.96 -22.52
N GLY A 132 2.58 18.84 -21.86
CA GLY A 132 2.22 18.66 -20.45
C GLY A 132 2.65 17.33 -19.85
N GLU A 133 2.30 17.16 -18.58
CA GLU A 133 2.53 15.94 -17.82
C GLU A 133 1.33 15.62 -16.91
N LEU A 134 1.16 14.34 -16.62
CA LEU A 134 0.19 13.80 -15.68
C LEU A 134 0.93 12.92 -14.68
N ARG A 135 0.64 13.11 -13.38
CA ARG A 135 1.19 12.30 -12.30
C ARG A 135 0.09 11.49 -11.64
N LEU A 136 0.27 10.18 -11.56
CA LEU A 136 -0.61 9.23 -10.87
C LEU A 136 0.20 8.54 -9.77
N VAL A 137 -0.30 8.55 -8.54
CA VAL A 137 0.34 7.91 -7.39
C VAL A 137 -0.61 6.85 -6.85
N SER A 138 -0.11 5.64 -6.62
CA SER A 138 -0.89 4.55 -6.06
C SER A 138 -0.03 3.66 -5.15
N LEU A 139 -0.70 2.96 -4.24
CA LEU A 139 -0.09 1.91 -3.43
C LEU A 139 -0.28 0.56 -4.14
N VAL A 140 0.78 -0.23 -4.16
CA VAL A 140 0.77 -1.61 -4.65
C VAL A 140 1.22 -2.50 -3.50
N GLY A 141 0.37 -3.46 -3.13
CA GLY A 141 0.69 -4.44 -2.10
C GLY A 141 1.63 -5.52 -2.61
N GLN A 142 2.38 -6.11 -1.70
CA GLN A 142 3.20 -7.30 -1.95
C GLN A 142 2.34 -8.46 -2.50
N SER A 143 2.96 -9.34 -3.29
CA SER A 143 2.32 -10.56 -3.75
C SER A 143 1.84 -11.43 -2.60
N GLU A 144 0.71 -12.11 -2.78
CA GLU A 144 0.24 -13.10 -1.82
C GLU A 144 1.17 -14.33 -1.82
N ARG A 145 1.65 -14.71 -0.62
CA ARG A 145 2.43 -15.94 -0.41
C ARG A 145 1.62 -16.99 0.33
N VAL A 146 1.88 -18.26 0.06
CA VAL A 146 1.21 -19.34 0.79
C VAL A 146 1.94 -19.57 2.10
N LEU A 147 1.33 -19.15 3.22
CA LEU A 147 1.83 -19.46 4.57
C LEU A 147 1.85 -20.97 4.78
N GLU A 148 3.01 -21.55 5.10
CA GLU A 148 3.15 -23.00 5.29
C GLU A 148 3.50 -23.35 6.73
N THR A 149 4.49 -22.68 7.32
CA THR A 149 4.91 -22.95 8.70
C THR A 149 5.05 -21.67 9.50
N VAL A 150 4.94 -21.81 10.82
CA VAL A 150 5.32 -20.77 11.79
C VAL A 150 6.41 -21.37 12.66
N GLU A 151 7.55 -20.69 12.74
CA GLU A 151 8.66 -21.07 13.59
C GLU A 151 8.74 -20.11 14.78
N VAL A 152 8.85 -20.67 15.98
CA VAL A 152 9.17 -19.90 17.19
C VAL A 152 10.66 -20.03 17.45
N ARG A 153 11.37 -18.91 17.35
CA ARG A 153 12.82 -18.77 17.50
C ARG A 153 13.13 -18.03 18.81
N GLY A 154 14.33 -18.24 19.32
CA GLY A 154 14.83 -17.59 20.52
C GLY A 154 15.59 -18.56 21.43
N GLU A 155 16.46 -18.01 22.27
CA GLU A 155 17.18 -18.80 23.27
C GLU A 155 16.28 -19.01 24.48
N ILE A 156 15.95 -20.28 24.75
CA ILE A 156 15.16 -20.66 25.92
C ILE A 156 16.14 -21.03 27.03
N PRO A 157 16.22 -20.27 28.13
CA PRO A 157 17.00 -20.67 29.29
C PRO A 157 16.47 -21.98 29.85
N ASP A 158 17.37 -22.90 30.19
CA ASP A 158 17.00 -24.18 30.80
C ASP A 158 17.82 -24.42 32.07
N PRO A 159 17.24 -24.28 33.29
CA PRO A 159 15.86 -23.89 33.58
C PRO A 159 15.65 -22.37 33.63
N VAL A 160 14.41 -21.92 33.43
CA VAL A 160 14.00 -20.52 33.56
C VAL A 160 13.80 -20.17 35.03
N SER A 161 14.66 -19.31 35.56
CA SER A 161 14.54 -18.85 36.95
C SER A 161 13.33 -17.91 37.14
N PRO A 162 12.74 -17.84 38.36
CA PRO A 162 11.56 -17.03 38.63
C PRO A 162 11.71 -15.54 38.32
N THR A 163 12.92 -14.99 38.39
CA THR A 163 13.19 -13.57 38.13
C THR A 163 13.65 -13.30 36.70
N THR A 164 13.83 -14.34 35.88
CA THR A 164 14.36 -14.23 34.53
C THR A 164 13.21 -14.12 33.53
N SER A 165 13.28 -13.12 32.67
CA SER A 165 12.46 -13.03 31.46
C SER A 165 13.32 -13.32 30.24
N PHE A 166 12.77 -14.00 29.25
CA PHE A 166 13.40 -14.19 27.95
C PHE A 166 12.41 -13.81 26.84
N GLU A 167 12.95 -13.55 25.66
CA GLU A 167 12.18 -13.10 24.51
C GLU A 167 12.23 -14.19 23.43
N LEU A 168 11.08 -14.41 22.80
CA LEU A 168 10.90 -15.32 21.68
C LEU A 168 10.37 -14.52 20.49
N ASP A 169 10.81 -14.90 19.30
CA ASP A 169 10.40 -14.33 18.04
C ASP A 169 9.62 -15.38 17.24
N ALA A 170 8.56 -14.98 16.55
CA ALA A 170 7.81 -15.83 15.65
C ALA A 170 8.05 -15.39 14.21
N VAL A 171 8.33 -16.35 13.34
CA VAL A 171 8.57 -16.13 11.92
C VAL A 171 7.59 -16.97 11.11
N ALA A 172 6.92 -16.35 10.16
CA ALA A 172 6.04 -17.01 9.20
C ALA A 172 6.86 -17.39 7.97
N LEU A 173 6.82 -18.65 7.56
CA LEU A 173 7.54 -19.13 6.39
C LEU A 173 6.56 -19.60 5.31
N ASP A 174 6.90 -19.32 4.06
CA ASP A 174 6.21 -19.86 2.90
C ASP A 174 6.68 -21.29 2.55
N SER A 175 6.11 -21.85 1.48
CA SER A 175 6.45 -23.20 1.00
C SER A 175 7.91 -23.36 0.56
N ASP A 176 8.59 -22.27 0.23
CA ASP A 176 10.00 -22.26 -0.16
C ASP A 176 10.93 -22.00 1.03
N GLY A 177 10.36 -21.89 2.25
CA GLY A 177 11.09 -21.60 3.48
C GLY A 177 11.54 -20.15 3.59
N GLN A 178 11.01 -19.25 2.76
CA GLN A 178 11.29 -17.82 2.88
C GLN A 178 10.35 -17.17 3.89
N GLU A 179 10.89 -16.18 4.58
CA GLU A 179 10.12 -15.39 5.54
C GLU A 179 9.08 -14.52 4.84
N ILE A 180 7.85 -14.58 5.38
CA ILE A 180 6.77 -13.67 5.07
C ILE A 180 6.81 -12.56 6.13
N GLU A 181 7.19 -11.37 5.67
CA GLU A 181 7.40 -10.20 6.53
C GLU A 181 6.08 -9.55 6.96
N ASP A 182 6.12 -8.70 7.99
CA ASP A 182 4.99 -7.89 8.48
C ASP A 182 3.73 -8.70 8.95
N VAL A 183 3.89 -10.00 9.17
CA VAL A 183 2.83 -10.89 9.67
C VAL A 183 2.54 -10.61 11.15
N ALA A 184 1.26 -10.68 11.55
CA ALA A 184 0.85 -10.57 12.95
C ALA A 184 0.81 -11.94 13.60
N PHE A 185 1.25 -12.03 14.86
CA PHE A 185 1.19 -13.26 15.63
C PHE A 185 0.37 -13.10 16.90
N ALA A 186 -0.45 -14.11 17.18
CA ALA A 186 -1.09 -14.30 18.46
C ALA A 186 -0.26 -15.31 19.26
N TRP A 187 0.08 -14.95 20.50
CA TRP A 187 0.91 -15.76 21.39
C TRP A 187 0.08 -16.37 22.52
N TRP A 188 0.40 -17.60 22.92
CA TRP A 188 -0.19 -18.25 24.09
C TRP A 188 0.79 -19.23 24.73
N VAL A 189 0.49 -19.60 25.97
CA VAL A 189 1.20 -20.65 26.69
C VAL A 189 0.35 -21.93 26.66
N GLU A 190 0.96 -23.01 26.22
CA GLU A 190 0.42 -24.36 26.32
C GLU A 190 1.04 -25.03 27.55
N ALA A 191 0.26 -25.08 28.63
CA ALA A 191 0.68 -25.71 29.88
C ALA A 191 0.76 -27.23 29.70
N ILE A 192 1.88 -27.84 30.12
CA ILE A 192 2.01 -29.30 30.22
C ILE A 192 1.75 -29.70 31.68
N ASP A 193 2.64 -29.27 32.56
CA ASP A 193 2.56 -29.42 34.02
C ASP A 193 2.91 -28.13 34.76
N GLY A 194 3.37 -27.09 34.04
CA GLY A 194 3.58 -25.73 34.52
C GLY A 194 2.92 -24.68 33.63
N ASN A 195 2.85 -23.44 34.12
CA ASN A 195 2.30 -22.31 33.36
C ASN A 195 3.27 -21.12 33.38
N ALA A 196 3.27 -20.30 32.35
CA ALA A 196 4.05 -19.08 32.27
C ALA A 196 3.15 -17.91 31.89
N THR A 197 3.62 -16.69 32.14
CA THR A 197 2.97 -15.50 31.58
C THR A 197 3.68 -15.11 30.30
N ILE A 198 2.89 -14.80 29.29
CA ILE A 198 3.37 -14.28 28.01
C ILE A 198 2.83 -12.88 27.78
N GLN A 199 3.72 -11.97 27.40
CA GLN A 199 3.39 -10.61 27.06
C GLN A 199 3.89 -10.33 25.63
N PRO A 200 2.98 -10.21 24.64
CA PRO A 200 3.35 -9.78 23.30
C PRO A 200 4.00 -8.39 23.35
N LEU A 201 5.07 -8.21 22.57
CA LEU A 201 5.69 -6.92 22.35
C LEU A 201 4.95 -6.17 21.22
N GLY A 202 5.26 -4.89 21.04
CA GLY A 202 4.47 -3.98 20.21
C GLY A 202 4.36 -4.36 18.72
N ASP A 203 5.34 -5.11 18.20
CA ASP A 203 5.38 -5.61 16.82
C ASP A 203 4.55 -6.89 16.61
N THR A 204 4.10 -7.53 17.69
CA THR A 204 3.43 -8.85 17.75
C THR A 204 4.27 -10.02 17.25
N SER A 205 5.37 -9.79 16.51
CA SER A 205 6.35 -10.81 16.11
C SER A 205 7.22 -11.27 17.26
N SER A 206 7.34 -10.49 18.33
CA SER A 206 8.11 -10.88 19.51
C SER A 206 7.21 -10.95 20.74
N ALA A 207 7.54 -11.84 21.66
CA ALA A 207 6.88 -11.96 22.95
C ALA A 207 7.87 -12.19 24.08
N ARG A 208 7.62 -11.53 25.21
CA ARG A 208 8.34 -11.75 26.45
C ARG A 208 7.65 -12.82 27.27
N VAL A 209 8.42 -13.81 27.70
CA VAL A 209 7.95 -14.89 28.57
C VAL A 209 8.55 -14.70 29.95
N THR A 210 7.72 -14.80 30.99
CA THR A 210 8.12 -14.67 32.38
C THR A 210 7.59 -15.84 33.21
N ASN A 211 8.45 -16.38 34.08
CA ASN A 211 8.08 -17.41 35.04
C ASN A 211 7.35 -16.84 36.29
N GLN A 212 6.44 -15.90 36.05
CA GLN A 212 5.65 -15.25 37.10
C GLN A 212 4.26 -14.97 36.56
N THR A 213 3.24 -15.22 37.36
CA THR A 213 1.85 -14.86 37.06
C THR A 213 1.36 -13.85 38.07
N GLN A 214 0.98 -12.66 37.61
CA GLN A 214 0.34 -11.66 38.45
C GLN A 214 -1.17 -11.87 38.47
N TRP A 215 -1.74 -12.10 39.65
CA TRP A 215 -3.17 -12.24 39.83
C TRP A 215 -3.86 -10.87 39.93
N PRO A 216 -5.19 -10.78 39.72
CA PRO A 216 -5.93 -9.52 39.80
C PRO A 216 -5.83 -8.81 41.16
N ASP A 217 -5.42 -9.52 42.22
CA ASP A 217 -5.19 -9.01 43.57
C ASP A 217 -3.81 -8.33 43.73
N GLY A 218 -2.96 -8.37 42.70
CA GLY A 218 -1.60 -7.84 42.70
C GLY A 218 -0.54 -8.83 43.20
N THR A 219 -0.92 -10.04 43.61
CA THR A 219 0.01 -11.07 44.10
C THR A 219 0.72 -11.73 42.91
N THR A 220 2.05 -11.83 42.99
CA THR A 220 2.86 -12.55 42.01
C THR A 220 3.10 -13.97 42.49
N TYR A 221 2.69 -14.95 41.68
CA TYR A 221 2.98 -16.37 41.91
C TYR A 221 4.12 -16.80 41.00
N ILE A 222 5.06 -17.55 41.57
CA ILE A 222 6.11 -18.25 40.82
C ILE A 222 5.50 -19.56 40.36
N ASN A 223 5.64 -19.86 39.08
CA ASN A 223 5.17 -21.12 38.54
C ASN A 223 6.34 -22.11 38.45
N ASP A 224 6.04 -23.39 38.57
CA ASP A 224 6.97 -24.49 38.39
C ASP A 224 6.43 -25.47 37.34
N GLY A 225 7.29 -26.38 36.85
CA GLY A 225 6.93 -27.37 35.85
C GLY A 225 7.40 -27.00 34.44
N THR A 226 6.73 -27.52 33.42
CA THR A 226 7.08 -27.37 32.01
C THR A 226 5.91 -26.85 31.19
N CYS A 227 6.23 -26.04 30.18
CA CYS A 227 5.24 -25.52 29.25
C CYS A 227 5.84 -25.39 27.84
N ARG A 228 4.98 -25.16 26.86
CA ARG A 228 5.38 -24.76 25.50
C ARG A 228 4.77 -23.41 25.17
N ILE A 229 5.49 -22.64 24.35
CA ILE A 229 5.01 -21.36 23.87
C ILE A 229 4.53 -21.55 22.43
N GLY A 230 3.26 -21.23 22.21
CA GLY A 230 2.63 -21.28 20.90
C GLY A 230 2.56 -19.89 20.27
N ALA A 231 2.82 -19.81 18.97
CA ALA A 231 2.59 -18.63 18.15
C ALA A 231 1.70 -19.00 16.96
N ARG A 232 0.81 -18.09 16.56
CA ARG A 232 -0.17 -18.33 15.51
C ARG A 232 -0.26 -17.15 14.60
N ALA A 233 -0.06 -17.41 13.32
CA ALA A 233 -0.24 -16.45 12.26
C ALA A 233 -1.53 -16.75 11.50
N ARG A 234 -2.22 -15.68 11.09
CA ARG A 234 -3.28 -15.74 10.09
C ARG A 234 -2.87 -14.88 8.91
N TYR A 235 -2.65 -15.50 7.77
CA TYR A 235 -2.21 -14.83 6.54
C TYR A 235 -3.06 -15.32 5.37
N ALA A 236 -3.59 -14.38 4.58
CA ALA A 236 -4.46 -14.65 3.44
C ALA A 236 -5.61 -15.66 3.71
N GLY A 237 -6.14 -15.66 4.93
CA GLY A 237 -7.23 -16.56 5.34
C GLY A 237 -6.79 -17.95 5.80
N LYS A 238 -5.52 -18.34 5.64
CA LYS A 238 -4.94 -19.56 6.24
C LYS A 238 -4.41 -19.26 7.64
N GLU A 239 -4.63 -20.19 8.56
CA GLU A 239 -4.17 -20.10 9.95
C GLU A 239 -3.17 -21.24 10.19
N VAL A 240 -1.99 -20.88 10.69
CA VAL A 240 -0.91 -21.83 10.98
C VAL A 240 -0.36 -21.53 12.37
N THR A 241 -0.07 -22.59 13.11
CA THR A 241 0.45 -22.54 14.47
C THR A 241 1.86 -23.13 14.52
N GLY A 242 2.76 -22.45 15.22
CA GLY A 242 4.10 -22.90 15.55
C GLY A 242 4.25 -23.04 17.05
N TYR A 243 5.20 -23.87 17.48
CA TYR A 243 5.49 -24.09 18.89
C TYR A 243 7.00 -23.99 19.14
N SER A 244 7.35 -23.46 20.31
CA SER A 244 8.70 -23.49 20.83
C SER A 244 9.11 -24.90 21.25
N GLY A 245 10.40 -25.07 21.58
CA GLY A 245 10.83 -26.18 22.43
C GLY A 245 10.16 -26.16 23.81
N THR A 246 10.34 -27.24 24.57
CA THR A 246 9.85 -27.32 25.95
C THR A 246 10.60 -26.32 26.83
N VAL A 247 9.86 -25.51 27.58
CA VAL A 247 10.39 -24.56 28.56
C VAL A 247 10.28 -25.20 29.94
N ASN A 248 11.40 -25.31 30.65
CA ASN A 248 11.45 -25.81 32.02
C ASN A 248 11.49 -24.65 33.01
N LEU A 249 10.49 -24.55 33.86
CA LEU A 249 10.32 -23.48 34.85
C LEU A 249 10.88 -23.94 36.20
N ALA A 250 11.81 -23.16 36.75
CA ALA A 250 12.35 -23.40 38.09
C ALA A 250 11.44 -22.74 39.15
N PRO A 251 11.27 -23.37 40.33
CA PRO A 251 10.53 -22.77 41.46
C PRO A 251 11.25 -21.58 42.09
#